data_AF-A0A850YD93-F1
#
_entry.id   AF-A0A850YD93-F1
#
_cell.length_a   1.000
_cell.length_b   1.000
_cell.length_c   1.000
_cell.angle_alpha   90.00
_cell.angle_beta   90.00
_cell.angle_gamma   90.00
#
_symmetry.space_group_name_H-M   'P 1'
#
loop_
_entity.id
_entity.type
_entity.pdbx_description
1 polymer ?
#
loop_
_entity_poly.entity_id
_entity_poly.type
_entity_poly.pdbx_seq_one_letter_code
_entity_poly.pdbx_strand_id
1 'polypeptide(L)'
;EIFAKDLEMFARHAKRSTVTTEDVKLLSRRSNSLLKYITQKSEELASSNMEQKEKKKKKSSVAKGERTPGEQEAAVTENEDSNMA
;
A
#
# COMPACT_ATOMS: atom_id res chain seq x y z
N GLU A 1 0.90 1.56 -23.41
CA GLU A 1 0.22 2.31 -22.32
C GLU A 1 -1.17 1.79 -21.93
N ILE A 2 -1.55 0.54 -22.25
CA ILE A 2 -2.92 0.07 -22.00
C ILE A 2 -3.14 -0.21 -20.50
N PHE A 3 -2.25 -0.99 -19.89
CA PHE A 3 -2.41 -1.39 -18.48
C PHE A 3 -2.38 -0.23 -17.47
N ALA A 4 -1.52 0.77 -17.68
CA ALA A 4 -1.44 1.91 -16.77
C ALA A 4 -2.74 2.73 -16.75
N LYS A 5 -3.31 3.02 -17.93
CA LYS A 5 -4.57 3.76 -18.07
C LYS A 5 -5.74 2.96 -17.49
N ASP A 6 -5.78 1.65 -17.73
CA ASP A 6 -6.81 0.78 -17.17
C ASP A 6 -6.77 0.78 -15.63
N LEU A 7 -5.58 0.68 -15.02
CA LEU A 7 -5.42 0.70 -13.57
C LEU A 7 -5.84 2.05 -12.95
N GLU A 8 -5.47 3.17 -13.59
CA GLU A 8 -5.90 4.51 -13.17
C GLU A 8 -7.43 4.62 -13.22
N MET A 9 -8.05 4.17 -14.31
CA MET A 9 -9.50 4.20 -14.47
C MET A 9 -10.22 3.34 -13.42
N PHE A 10 -9.69 2.16 -13.07
CA PHE A 10 -10.27 1.30 -12.03
C PHE A 10 -10.20 1.95 -10.64
N ALA A 11 -9.04 2.51 -10.28
CA ALA A 11 -8.89 3.23 -9.02
C ALA A 11 -9.85 4.43 -8.95
N ARG A 12 -9.91 5.23 -10.02
CA ARG A 12 -10.79 6.40 -10.13
C ARG A 12 -12.27 6.04 -10.05
N HIS A 13 -12.68 4.91 -10.64
CA HIS A 13 -14.05 4.41 -10.56
C HIS A 13 -14.48 4.13 -9.11
N ALA A 14 -13.56 3.59 -8.30
CA ALA A 14 -13.76 3.39 -6.87
C ALA A 14 -13.52 4.66 -6.02
N LYS A 15 -13.41 5.84 -6.65
CA LYS A 15 -13.09 7.13 -6.00
C LYS A 15 -11.77 7.10 -5.21
N ARG A 16 -10.80 6.31 -5.67
CA ARG A 16 -9.45 6.21 -5.11
C ARG A 16 -8.44 6.83 -6.08
N SER A 17 -7.38 7.42 -5.54
CA SER A 17 -6.17 7.79 -6.30
C SER A 17 -5.10 6.70 -6.24
N THR A 18 -5.14 5.85 -5.21
CA THR A 18 -4.19 4.75 -5.01
C THR A 18 -4.73 3.45 -5.61
N VAL A 19 -3.92 2.83 -6.48
CA VAL A 19 -4.18 1.51 -7.06
C VAL A 19 -4.02 0.41 -6.00
N THR A 20 -4.94 -0.55 -6.00
CA THR A 20 -5.02 -1.67 -5.07
C THR A 20 -4.99 -3.02 -5.78
N THR A 21 -4.91 -4.13 -5.03
CA THR A 21 -4.91 -5.49 -5.59
C THR A 21 -6.18 -5.81 -6.36
N GLU A 22 -7.31 -5.21 -5.99
CA GLU A 22 -8.60 -5.43 -6.66
C GLU A 22 -8.61 -4.87 -8.09
N ASP A 23 -7.91 -3.76 -8.32
CA ASP A 23 -7.75 -3.16 -9.65
C ASP A 23 -6.92 -4.08 -10.56
N VAL A 24 -5.89 -4.73 -10.02
CA VAL A 24 -5.04 -5.69 -10.73
C VAL A 24 -5.79 -7.00 -11.02
N LYS A 25 -6.59 -7.50 -10.06
CA LYS A 25 -7.48 -8.64 -10.29
C LYS A 25 -8.46 -8.34 -11.43
N LEU A 26 -9.08 -7.16 -11.41
CA LEU A 26 -10.01 -6.72 -12.46
C LEU A 26 -9.33 -6.60 -13.83
N LEU A 27 -8.06 -6.19 -13.89
CA LEU A 27 -7.27 -6.15 -15.12
C LEU A 27 -7.08 -7.55 -15.73
N SER A 28 -6.84 -8.56 -14.88
CA SER A 28 -6.58 -9.94 -15.31
C SER A 28 -7.83 -10.75 -15.73
N ARG A 29 -9.03 -10.22 -15.51
CA ARG A 29 -10.32 -10.94 -15.64
C ARG A 29 -10.61 -11.57 -17.01
N ARG A 30 -9.94 -11.11 -18.06
CA ARG A 30 -10.15 -11.62 -19.43
C ARG A 30 -9.62 -13.03 -19.63
N SER A 31 -8.70 -13.48 -18.77
CA SER A 31 -8.15 -14.84 -18.79
C SER A 31 -8.37 -15.49 -17.43
N ASN A 32 -9.18 -16.54 -17.39
CA ASN A 32 -9.51 -17.23 -16.14
C ASN A 32 -8.29 -17.89 -15.48
N SER A 33 -7.37 -18.43 -16.29
CA SER A 33 -6.11 -19.01 -15.77
C SER A 33 -5.22 -17.94 -15.14
N LEU A 34 -5.12 -16.77 -15.79
CA LEU A 34 -4.36 -15.64 -15.25
C LEU A 34 -5.01 -15.07 -14.00
N LEU A 35 -6.33 -14.89 -13.99
CA LEU A 35 -7.08 -14.40 -12.83
C LEU A 35 -6.86 -15.31 -11.61
N LYS A 36 -6.92 -16.63 -11.80
CA LYS A 36 -6.66 -17.60 -10.72
C LYS A 36 -5.23 -17.45 -10.17
N TYR A 37 -4.25 -17.37 -11.05
CA TYR A 37 -2.84 -17.22 -10.67
C TYR A 37 -2.58 -15.92 -9.88
N ILE A 38 -3.08 -14.79 -10.40
CA ILE A 38 -2.92 -13.47 -9.77
C ILE A 38 -3.63 -13.42 -8.41
N THR A 39 -4.82 -14.02 -8.30
CA THR A 39 -5.56 -14.09 -7.04
C THR A 39 -4.77 -14.86 -5.99
N GLN A 40 -4.27 -16.05 -6.32
CA GLN A 40 -3.41 -16.84 -5.44
C GLN A 40 -2.16 -16.05 -5.01
N LYS A 41 -1.47 -15.41 -5.95
CA LYS A 41 -0.28 -14.59 -5.62
C LYS A 41 -0.61 -13.40 -4.71
N SER A 42 -1.78 -12.79 -4.87
CA SER A 42 -2.18 -11.68 -3.99
C SER A 42 -2.41 -12.12 -2.53
N GLU A 43 -2.93 -13.33 -2.32
CA GLU A 43 -3.17 -13.90 -0.99
C GLU A 43 -1.86 -14.31 -0.30
N GLU A 44 -0.93 -14.90 -1.06
CA GLU A 44 0.44 -15.19 -0.59
C GLU A 44 1.16 -13.90 -0.13
N LEU A 45 1.04 -12.83 -0.91
CA LEU A 45 1.60 -11.52 -0.57
C LEU A 45 0.92 -10.88 0.65
N ALA A 46 -0.41 -10.99 0.78
CA ALA A 46 -1.13 -10.50 1.95
C ALA A 46 -0.65 -11.18 3.24
N SER A 47 -0.47 -12.50 3.18
CA SER A 47 0.00 -13.32 4.31
C SER A 47 1.42 -12.95 4.72
N SER A 48 2.34 -12.86 3.76
CA SER A 48 3.73 -12.47 4.03
C SER A 48 3.87 -11.03 4.57
N ASN A 49 3.05 -10.09 4.09
CA ASN A 49 3.03 -8.71 4.59
C ASN A 49 2.53 -8.63 6.05
N MET A 50 1.57 -9.48 6.45
CA MET A 50 1.12 -9.57 7.84
C MET A 50 2.25 -10.06 8.76
N GLU A 51 2.96 -11.12 8.38
CA GLU A 51 4.09 -11.65 9.15
C GLU A 51 5.22 -10.61 9.36
N GLN A 52 5.51 -9.81 8.32
CA GLN A 52 6.50 -8.73 8.44
C GLN A 52 6.05 -7.62 9.40
N LYS A 53 4.75 -7.30 9.43
CA LYS A 53 4.19 -6.31 10.35
C LYS A 53 4.26 -6.78 11.80
N GLU A 54 4.08 -8.08 12.05
CA GLU A 54 4.24 -8.67 13.38
C GLU A 54 5.69 -8.70 13.87
N LYS A 55 6.65 -9.02 12.99
CA LYS A 55 8.08 -8.98 13.31
C LYS A 55 8.57 -7.56 13.62
N LYS A 56 8.00 -6.53 12.97
CA LYS A 56 8.30 -5.11 13.30
C LYS A 56 7.74 -4.69 14.66
N LYS A 57 6.55 -5.17 15.05
CA LYS A 57 5.96 -4.87 16.37
C LYS A 57 6.76 -5.47 17.55
N LYS A 58 7.39 -6.63 17.37
CA LYS A 58 8.28 -7.23 18.40
C LYS A 58 9.61 -6.51 18.59
N LYS A 59 10.12 -5.78 17.59
CA LYS A 59 11.34 -4.96 17.74
C LYS A 59 11.08 -3.62 18.43
N SER A 60 9.88 -3.06 18.30
CA SER A 60 9.51 -1.78 18.94
C SER A 60 9.19 -1.88 20.43
N SER A 61 8.96 -3.08 20.98
CA SER A 61 8.65 -3.26 22.41
C SER A 61 9.89 -3.35 23.31
N VAL A 62 11.10 -3.49 22.77
CA VAL A 62 12.35 -3.48 23.57
C VAL A 62 12.91 -2.06 23.75
N ALA A 63 12.50 -1.09 22.93
CA ALA A 63 13.01 0.28 22.96
C ALA A 63 12.10 1.30 23.67
N LYS A 64 11.02 0.86 24.35
CA LYS A 64 10.02 1.76 24.95
C LYS A 64 9.97 1.65 26.48
N GLY A 65 11.16 1.66 27.09
CA GLY A 65 11.37 1.72 28.53
C GLY A 65 12.08 3.00 28.97
N GLU A 66 11.65 4.19 28.52
CA GLU A 66 11.89 5.43 29.28
C GLU A 66 11.10 6.64 28.71
N ARG A 67 10.37 7.29 29.63
CA ARG A 67 9.95 8.71 29.69
C ARG A 67 8.77 9.26 28.85
N THR A 68 7.63 9.34 29.56
CA THR A 68 6.65 10.45 29.77
C THR A 68 5.76 11.00 28.64
N PRO A 69 4.47 11.32 28.92
CA PRO A 69 3.46 11.77 27.95
C PRO A 69 3.30 13.31 27.90
N GLY A 70 3.00 13.87 26.73
CA GLY A 70 2.59 15.27 26.55
C GLY A 70 2.27 15.63 25.09
N GLU A 71 0.99 15.95 24.84
CA GLU A 71 0.40 16.87 23.84
C GLU A 71 0.88 16.82 22.35
N GLN A 72 0.03 16.38 21.42
CA GLN A 72 -0.97 17.14 20.64
C GLN A 72 -0.42 17.92 19.42
N GLU A 73 -0.96 17.51 18.26
CA GLU A 73 -1.34 18.31 17.08
C GLU A 73 -0.33 18.95 16.11
N ALA A 74 -0.86 19.07 14.88
CA ALA A 74 -0.47 19.90 13.75
C ALA A 74 0.64 19.37 12.82
N ALA A 75 0.18 18.53 11.89
CA ALA A 75 0.76 18.39 10.57
C ALA A 75 0.58 19.70 9.77
N VAL A 76 1.65 20.45 9.53
CA VAL A 76 1.86 21.27 8.31
C VAL A 76 3.37 21.48 8.17
N THR A 77 3.96 20.96 7.09
CA THR A 77 4.99 21.69 6.32
C THR A 77 5.07 21.04 4.94
N GLU A 78 4.35 21.70 4.03
CA GLU A 78 4.58 21.76 2.61
C GLU A 78 6.08 21.85 2.31
N ASN A 79 6.57 21.08 1.34
CA ASN A 79 7.87 21.35 0.73
C ASN A 79 7.68 21.23 -0.78
N GLU A 80 7.29 22.35 -1.40
CA GLU A 80 7.55 22.62 -2.79
C GLU A 80 9.02 23.05 -2.97
N ASP A 81 9.67 22.35 -3.90
CA ASP A 81 10.60 22.86 -4.92
C ASP A 81 11.82 23.72 -4.51
N SER A 82 13.02 23.16 -4.70
CA SER A 82 14.19 23.92 -5.16
C SER A 82 15.31 23.01 -5.66
N ASN A 83 15.42 22.95 -6.99
CA ASN A 83 16.64 23.13 -7.78
C ASN A 83 17.98 23.03 -7.02
N MET A 84 18.81 22.04 -7.38
CA MET A 84 20.23 22.02 -7.01
C MET A 84 21.07 21.61 -8.24
N ALA A 85 21.65 22.64 -8.86
CA ALA A 85 22.86 22.73 -9.69
C ALA A 85 23.06 21.74 -10.86
#